data_AF-A0A8S3DIY7-F1
#
_entry.id   AF-A0A8S3DIY7-F1
#
_cell.length_a   1.000
_cell.length_b   1.000
_cell.length_c   1.000
_cell.angle_alpha   90.00
_cell.angle_beta   90.00
_cell.angle_gamma   90.00
#
_symmetry.space_group_name_H-M   'P 1'
#
loop_
_entity.id
_entity.type
_entity.pdbx_description
1 polymer ?
#
loop_
_entity_poly.entity_id
_entity_poly.type
_entity_poly.pdbx_seq_one_letter_code
_entity_poly.pdbx_strand_id
1 'polypeptide(L)'
;MSPEVISRTPYSTEVDIWSLGIMVMEMIDGEPPYFNEQPLTAMRKIRDQPPPKLKNPHKTSSLLQGFLGRCLIRDPSQRATAIDLLDHPFLRHAGNPSCLQTLLSEQMIAKGNLHMS
;
A
#
# COMPACT_ATOMS: atom_id res chain seq x y z
N MET A 1 -8.66 4.58 0.42
CA MET A 1 -9.94 4.27 1.10
C MET A 1 -10.22 2.79 0.97
N SER A 2 -10.66 2.15 2.05
CA SER A 2 -11.08 0.74 2.01
C SER A 2 -12.50 0.57 1.44
N PRO A 3 -12.88 -0.64 0.99
CA PRO A 3 -14.19 -0.90 0.39
C PRO A 3 -15.37 -0.53 1.31
N GLU A 4 -15.25 -0.80 2.61
CA GLU A 4 -16.27 -0.52 3.62
C GLU A 4 -16.46 1.00 3.86
N VAL A 5 -15.38 1.79 3.84
CA VAL A 5 -15.47 3.26 3.92
C VAL A 5 -16.19 3.82 2.71
N ILE A 6 -15.87 3.32 1.50
CA ILE A 6 -16.54 3.76 0.26
C ILE A 6 -18.02 3.34 0.26
N SER A 7 -18.32 2.16 0.80
CA SER A 7 -19.68 1.64 0.95
C SER A 7 -20.49 2.35 2.04
N ARG A 8 -19.85 3.23 2.83
CA ARG A 8 -20.46 3.91 3.99
C ARG A 8 -21.04 2.93 5.02
N THR A 9 -20.44 1.76 5.15
CA THR A 9 -20.79 0.81 6.21
C THR A 9 -20.04 1.17 7.49
N PRO A 10 -20.52 0.75 8.68
CA PRO A 10 -19.74 0.88 9.90
C PRO A 10 -18.35 0.26 9.72
N TYR A 11 -17.33 0.94 10.22
CA TYR A 11 -15.94 0.52 10.09
C TYR A 11 -15.18 0.80 11.40
N SER A 12 -14.05 0.14 11.57
CA SER A 12 -13.13 0.29 12.70
C SER A 12 -11.70 0.45 12.16
N THR A 13 -10.67 0.17 12.96
CA THR A 13 -9.26 0.41 12.67
C THR A 13 -8.70 -0.42 11.50
N GLU A 14 -9.41 -1.45 11.04
CA GLU A 14 -8.96 -2.31 9.93
C GLU A 14 -8.90 -1.56 8.60
N VAL A 15 -9.57 -0.41 8.48
CA VAL A 15 -9.50 0.48 7.31
C VAL A 15 -8.09 1.03 7.08
N ASP A 16 -7.32 1.20 8.16
CA ASP A 16 -5.93 1.68 8.09
C ASP A 16 -5.01 0.58 7.56
N ILE A 17 -5.32 -0.68 7.86
CA ILE A 17 -4.57 -1.84 7.33
C ILE A 17 -4.74 -1.97 5.82
N TRP A 18 -5.94 -1.73 5.30
CA TRP A 18 -6.15 -1.65 3.85
C TRP A 18 -5.32 -0.51 3.25
N SER A 19 -5.35 0.67 3.88
CA SER A 19 -4.65 1.86 3.39
C SER A 19 -3.13 1.65 3.41
N LEU A 20 -2.59 0.96 4.42
CA LEU A 20 -1.20 0.49 4.46
C LEU A 20 -0.89 -0.43 3.27
N GLY A 21 -1.76 -1.40 2.97
CA GLY A 21 -1.59 -2.28 1.81
C GLY A 21 -1.51 -1.50 0.49
N ILE A 22 -2.37 -0.51 0.30
CA ILE A 22 -2.34 0.37 -0.87
C ILE A 22 -1.05 1.20 -0.93
N MET A 23 -0.62 1.78 0.20
CA MET A 23 0.64 2.53 0.27
C MET A 23 1.86 1.65 -0.07
N VAL A 24 1.87 0.39 0.38
CA VAL A 24 2.94 -0.55 0.01
C VAL A 24 2.93 -0.86 -1.47
N MET A 25 1.75 -1.02 -2.10
CA MET A 25 1.67 -1.14 -3.57
C MET A 25 2.20 0.10 -4.27
N GLU A 26 1.87 1.30 -3.79
CA GLU A 26 2.37 2.56 -4.32
C GLU A 26 3.89 2.70 -4.19
N MET A 27 4.50 2.25 -3.10
CA MET A 27 5.96 2.21 -2.97
C MET A 27 6.64 1.30 -4.01
N ILE A 28 5.93 0.28 -4.53
CA ILE A 28 6.46 -0.66 -5.52
C ILE A 28 6.22 -0.17 -6.94
N ASP A 29 4.98 0.24 -7.24
CA ASP A 29 4.52 0.58 -8.58
C ASP A 29 4.64 2.09 -8.89
N GLY A 30 5.01 2.91 -7.91
CA GLY A 30 5.17 4.36 -7.99
C GLY A 30 3.86 5.16 -7.89
N GLU A 31 2.72 4.49 -8.00
CA GLU A 31 1.38 5.09 -7.93
C GLU A 31 0.40 4.07 -7.32
N PRO A 32 -0.69 4.53 -6.67
CA PRO A 32 -1.71 3.62 -6.16
C PRO A 32 -2.49 2.97 -7.30
N PRO A 33 -3.20 1.86 -7.03
CA PRO A 33 -4.10 1.26 -8.01
C PRO A 33 -5.11 2.29 -8.53
N TYR A 34 -5.36 2.25 -9.84
CA TYR A 34 -6.33 3.12 -10.51
C TYR A 34 -5.98 4.62 -10.51
N PHE A 35 -4.71 4.99 -10.35
CA PHE A 35 -4.25 6.38 -10.34
C PHE A 35 -4.72 7.21 -11.55
N ASN A 36 -4.75 6.61 -12.74
CA ASN A 36 -5.16 7.27 -13.99
C ASN A 36 -6.68 7.26 -14.24
N GLU A 37 -7.48 6.73 -13.32
CA GLU A 37 -8.94 6.69 -13.44
C GLU A 37 -9.58 7.93 -12.82
N GLN A 38 -10.77 8.31 -13.31
CA GLN A 38 -11.56 9.33 -12.62
C GLN A 38 -11.87 8.88 -11.18
N PRO A 39 -11.87 9.79 -10.17
CA PRO A 39 -12.01 9.40 -8.77
C PRO A 39 -13.22 8.53 -8.47
N LEU A 40 -14.37 8.83 -9.08
CA LEU A 40 -15.59 8.03 -8.90
C LEU A 40 -15.47 6.63 -9.51
N THR A 41 -14.79 6.50 -10.65
CA THR A 41 -14.51 5.20 -11.28
C THR A 41 -13.57 4.37 -10.42
N ALA A 42 -12.49 4.97 -9.90
CA ALA A 42 -11.57 4.30 -8.97
C ALA A 42 -12.30 3.81 -7.71
N MET A 43 -13.13 4.65 -7.10
CA MET A 43 -13.92 4.26 -5.92
C MET A 43 -14.86 3.08 -6.21
N ARG A 44 -15.54 3.06 -7.36
CA ARG A 44 -16.39 1.93 -7.77
C ARG A 44 -15.56 0.66 -7.96
N LYS A 45 -14.39 0.75 -8.59
CA LYS A 45 -13.49 -0.41 -8.75
C LYS A 45 -13.06 -0.97 -7.39
N ILE A 46 -12.62 -0.12 -6.46
CA ILE A 46 -12.26 -0.54 -5.09
C ILE A 46 -13.44 -1.23 -4.38
N ARG A 47 -14.65 -0.67 -4.53
CA ARG A 47 -15.86 -1.20 -3.88
C ARG A 47 -16.37 -2.50 -4.50
N ASP A 48 -16.23 -2.70 -5.80
CA ASP A 48 -16.96 -3.75 -6.52
C ASP A 48 -16.06 -4.85 -7.08
N GLN A 49 -14.76 -4.61 -7.24
CA GLN A 49 -13.80 -5.57 -7.80
C GLN A 49 -13.08 -6.38 -6.71
N PRO A 50 -12.43 -7.50 -7.10
CA PRO A 50 -11.44 -8.16 -6.25
C PRO A 50 -10.32 -7.19 -5.84
N PRO A 51 -9.59 -7.49 -4.75
CA PRO A 51 -8.45 -6.68 -4.33
C PRO A 51 -7.46 -6.43 -5.48
N PRO A 52 -6.90 -5.22 -5.58
CA PRO A 52 -5.96 -4.88 -6.64
C PRO A 52 -4.70 -5.75 -6.54
N LYS A 53 -4.07 -5.99 -7.69
CA LYS A 53 -2.82 -6.76 -7.79
C LYS A 53 -1.70 -5.84 -8.27
N LEU A 54 -0.47 -6.15 -7.88
CA LEU A 54 0.73 -5.46 -8.37
C LEU A 54 0.81 -5.56 -9.90
N LYS A 55 1.34 -4.52 -10.55
CA LYS A 55 1.54 -4.54 -12.02
C LYS A 55 2.55 -5.61 -12.44
N ASN A 56 3.62 -5.77 -11.67
CA ASN A 56 4.72 -6.70 -11.96
C ASN A 56 5.02 -7.61 -10.76
N PRO A 57 4.13 -8.56 -10.41
CA PRO A 57 4.28 -9.38 -9.20
C PRO A 57 5.57 -10.21 -9.20
N HIS A 58 6.05 -10.63 -10.38
CA HIS A 58 7.31 -11.37 -10.53
C HIS A 58 8.57 -10.60 -10.09
N LYS A 59 8.50 -9.27 -9.96
CA LYS A 59 9.60 -8.43 -9.45
C LYS A 59 9.60 -8.29 -7.93
N THR A 60 8.64 -8.92 -7.25
CA THR A 60 8.47 -8.82 -5.80
C THR A 60 8.60 -10.17 -5.13
N SER A 61 9.10 -10.18 -3.89
CA SER A 61 9.26 -11.42 -3.13
C SER A 61 7.90 -12.02 -2.74
N SER A 62 7.86 -13.34 -2.59
CA SER A 62 6.67 -14.05 -2.09
C SER A 62 6.27 -13.58 -0.69
N LEU A 63 7.24 -13.18 0.15
CA LEU A 63 6.98 -12.61 1.47
C LEU A 63 6.22 -11.27 1.38
N LEU A 64 6.62 -10.38 0.47
CA LEU A 64 5.91 -9.12 0.25
C LEU A 64 4.50 -9.35 -0.30
N GLN A 65 4.35 -10.27 -1.24
CA GLN A 65 3.04 -10.66 -1.77
C GLN A 65 2.14 -11.26 -0.68
N GLY A 66 2.70 -12.09 0.21
CA GLY A 66 2.00 -12.62 1.38
C GLY A 66 1.55 -11.53 2.36
N PHE A 67 2.42 -10.54 2.62
CA PHE A 67 2.10 -9.38 3.45
C PHE A 67 0.93 -8.58 2.86
N LEU A 68 1.00 -8.23 1.57
CA LEU A 68 -0.07 -7.55 0.85
C LEU A 68 -1.38 -8.36 0.88
N GLY A 69 -1.30 -9.69 0.76
CA GLY A 69 -2.46 -10.58 0.86
C GLY A 69 -3.15 -10.57 2.22
N ARG A 70 -2.44 -10.21 3.31
CA ARG A 70 -3.01 -10.04 4.66
C ARG A 70 -3.61 -8.64 4.85
N CYS A 71 -3.06 -7.63 4.18
CA CYS A 71 -3.57 -6.25 4.23
C CYS A 71 -4.82 -6.03 3.36
N LEU A 72 -4.84 -6.61 2.16
CA LEU A 72 -5.84 -6.33 1.12
C LEU A 72 -6.97 -7.35 1.10
N ILE A 73 -7.48 -7.72 2.28
CA ILE A 73 -8.66 -8.58 2.43
C ILE A 73 -9.91 -7.69 2.45
N ARG A 74 -10.91 -8.02 1.61
CA ARG A 74 -12.14 -7.22 1.52
C ARG A 74 -12.95 -7.25 2.80
N ASP A 75 -13.16 -8.43 3.36
CA ASP A 75 -13.88 -8.58 4.63
C ASP A 75 -12.99 -8.05 5.77
N PRO A 76 -13.36 -6.93 6.42
CA PRO A 76 -12.54 -6.36 7.49
C PRO A 76 -12.37 -7.32 8.67
N SER A 77 -13.33 -8.23 8.93
CA SER A 77 -13.23 -9.20 10.02
C SER A 77 -12.17 -10.29 9.80
N GLN A 78 -11.78 -10.50 8.54
CA GLN A 78 -10.74 -11.45 8.14
C GLN A 78 -9.40 -10.76 7.84
N ARG A 79 -9.39 -9.42 7.82
CA ARG A 79 -8.18 -8.62 7.57
C ARG A 79 -7.29 -8.66 8.80
N ALA A 80 -5.98 -8.79 8.58
CA ALA A 80 -5.03 -8.82 9.68
C ALA A 80 -5.07 -7.50 10.49
N THR A 81 -4.88 -7.59 11.80
CA THR A 81 -4.68 -6.40 12.64
C THR A 81 -3.25 -5.88 12.51
N ALA A 82 -2.99 -4.67 13.01
CA ALA A 82 -1.63 -4.14 13.07
C ALA A 82 -0.69 -5.05 13.88
N ILE A 83 -1.19 -5.65 14.96
CA ILE A 83 -0.44 -6.58 15.82
C ILE A 83 -0.09 -7.84 15.03
N ASP A 84 -1.05 -8.42 14.30
CA ASP A 84 -0.79 -9.61 13.47
C ASP A 84 0.27 -9.34 12.38
N LEU A 85 0.26 -8.13 11.81
CA LEU A 85 1.19 -7.74 10.75
C LEU A 85 2.61 -7.50 11.27
N LEU A 86 2.78 -7.07 12.53
CA LEU A 86 4.10 -6.91 13.15
C LEU A 86 4.87 -8.23 13.19
N ASP A 87 4.18 -9.35 13.34
CA ASP A 87 4.77 -10.69 13.36
C ASP A 87 5.04 -11.28 11.95
N HIS A 88 4.58 -10.61 10.89
CA HIS A 88 4.70 -11.12 9.53
C HIS A 88 6.18 -11.24 9.09
N PRO A 89 6.64 -12.37 8.51
CA PRO A 89 8.04 -12.59 8.17
C PRO A 89 8.67 -11.54 7.23
N PHE A 90 7.85 -10.83 6.45
CA PHE A 90 8.28 -9.70 5.63
C PHE A 90 8.98 -8.62 6.48
N LEU A 91 8.42 -8.24 7.63
CA LEU A 91 8.96 -7.17 8.47
C LEU A 91 10.25 -7.55 9.19
N ARG A 92 10.58 -8.84 9.28
CA ARG A 92 11.89 -9.30 9.80
C ARG A 92 13.06 -8.90 8.92
N HIS A 93 12.80 -8.45 7.69
CA HIS A 93 13.80 -7.94 6.76
C HIS A 93 13.96 -6.41 6.84
N ALA A 94 13.27 -5.75 7.78
CA ALA A 94 13.44 -4.32 8.00
C ALA A 94 14.89 -4.01 8.39
N GLY A 95 15.53 -3.12 7.63
CA GLY A 95 16.88 -2.65 7.92
C GLY A 95 16.92 -1.60 9.02
N ASN A 96 18.14 -1.16 9.38
CA ASN A 96 18.32 0.00 10.23
C ASN A 96 17.71 1.25 9.55
N PRO A 97 17.06 2.18 10.29
CA PRO A 97 16.53 3.42 9.72
C PRO A 97 17.52 4.23 8.88
N SER A 98 18.83 4.07 9.09
CA SER A 98 19.88 4.69 8.28
C SER A 98 19.81 4.33 6.80
N CYS A 99 19.21 3.19 6.42
CA CYS A 99 19.05 2.81 5.00
C CYS A 99 18.19 3.82 4.21
N LEU A 100 17.33 4.58 4.89
CA LEU A 100 16.50 5.62 4.27
C LEU A 100 17.27 6.90 3.97
N GLN A 101 18.44 7.13 4.59
CA GLN A 101 19.21 8.36 4.42
C GLN A 101 19.62 8.58 2.96
N THR A 102 20.03 7.51 2.26
CA THR A 102 20.38 7.57 0.84
C THR A 102 19.18 8.02 0.00
N LEU A 103 18.01 7.41 0.19
CA LEU A 103 16.78 7.75 -0.53
C LEU A 103 16.35 9.21 -0.28
N LEU A 104 16.44 9.67 0.97
CA LEU A 104 16.11 11.05 1.34
C LEU A 104 17.10 12.04 0.69
N SER A 105 18.39 11.72 0.68
CA SER A 105 19.42 12.57 0.07
C SER A 105 19.23 12.73 -1.44
N GLU A 106 18.90 11.64 -2.13
CA GLU A 106 18.62 11.64 -3.58
C GLU A 106 17.38 12.49 -3.90
N GLN A 107 16.32 12.39 -3.09
CA GLN A 107 15.11 13.22 -3.24
C GLN A 107 15.39 14.70 -3.01
N MET A 108 16.23 15.05 -2.04
CA MET A 108 16.63 16.44 -1.80
C MET A 108 17.45 17.02 -2.96
N ILE A 109 18.38 16.25 -3.53
CA ILE A 109 19.16 16.66 -4.71
C ILE A 109 18.24 16.86 -5.92
N ALA A 110 17.32 15.91 -6.18
CA ALA A 110 16.38 16.02 -7.28
C ALA A 110 15.54 17.30 -7.20
N LYS A 111 15.06 17.66 -6.00
CA LYS A 111 14.30 18.90 -5.77
C LYS A 111 15.16 20.17 -5.84
N GLY A 112 16.42 20.10 -5.42
CA GLY A 112 17.38 21.20 -5.51
C GLY A 112 17.72 21.56 -6.96
N ASN A 113 17.87 20.56 -7.84
CA ASN A 113 18.11 20.79 -9.26
C ASN A 113 16.90 21.37 -10.01
N LEU A 114 15.68 21.10 -9.54
CA LEU A 114 14.43 21.67 -10.08
C LEU A 114 14.24 23.17 -9.78
N HIS A 115 15.00 23.74 -8.83
CA HIS A 115 14.92 25.17 -8.48
C HIS A 115 16.03 26.02 -9.13
N MET A 116 16.95 25.42 -9.89
CA MET A 116 18.02 26.11 -10.62
C MET A 116 17.83 26.10 -12.15
N SER A 117 16.67 25.65 -12.64
CA SER A 117 16.29 25.61 -14.06
C SER A 117 15.10 26.51 -14.35
#